data_AF-A0A2A5GDN4-F1
#
_entry.id   AF-A0A2A5GDN4-F1
#
_cell.length_a   1.000
_cell.length_b   1.000
_cell.length_c   1.000
_cell.angle_alpha   90.00
_cell.angle_beta   90.00
_cell.angle_gamma   90.00
#
_symmetry.space_group_name_H-M   'P 1'
#
loop_
_entity.id
_entity.type
_entity.pdbx_description
1 polymer ?
#
loop_
_entity_poly.entity_id
_entity_poly.type
_entity_poly.pdbx_seq_one_letter_code
_entity_poly.pdbx_strand_id
1 'polypeptide(L)'
;MKLAACAAIALCQPAFAGEADVVAAKAVQSSGGSWRIDATIRHDDEGWDHFANQFDVVTPDGTVLGTRTLFHPHVNEQPFTRSLSSLQIPADVSVITVRAKDSVHGYGGAEIQIELPR
;
A
#
# COMPACT_ATOMS: atom_id res chain seq x y z
N MET A 1 1.73 3.34 -59.35
CA MET A 1 0.83 3.29 -58.17
C MET A 1 0.69 1.85 -57.71
N LYS A 2 1.45 1.42 -56.70
CA LYS A 2 1.16 0.25 -55.85
C LYS A 2 1.70 0.55 -54.45
N LEU A 3 0.83 0.34 -53.47
CA LEU A 3 0.89 0.85 -52.11
C LEU A 3 2.07 0.27 -51.31
N ALA A 4 2.76 1.14 -50.56
CA ALA A 4 3.58 0.72 -49.43
C ALA A 4 2.67 0.52 -48.22
N ALA A 5 2.57 -0.71 -47.73
CA ALA A 5 1.88 -1.02 -46.47
C ALA A 5 2.85 -0.73 -45.31
N CYS A 6 2.59 0.35 -44.57
CA CYS A 6 3.26 0.59 -43.29
C CYS A 6 2.61 -0.31 -42.23
N ALA A 7 3.29 -1.38 -41.84
CA ALA A 7 2.95 -2.14 -40.65
C ALA A 7 3.31 -1.31 -39.42
N ALA A 8 2.30 -0.74 -38.75
CA ALA A 8 2.48 -0.10 -37.46
C ALA A 8 2.60 -1.19 -36.39
N ILE A 9 3.81 -1.46 -35.92
CA ILE A 9 4.06 -2.28 -34.74
C ILE A 9 3.68 -1.43 -33.52
N ALA A 10 2.55 -1.73 -32.90
CA ALA A 10 2.17 -1.16 -31.62
C ALA A 10 3.09 -1.75 -30.53
N LEU A 11 4.09 -0.98 -30.11
CA LEU A 11 4.87 -1.28 -28.91
C LEU A 11 3.97 -1.04 -27.70
N CYS A 12 3.42 -2.11 -27.12
CA CYS A 12 2.82 -2.06 -25.81
C CYS A 12 3.97 -1.86 -24.80
N GLN A 13 4.25 -0.62 -24.44
CA GLN A 13 5.15 -0.34 -23.32
C GLN A 13 4.45 -0.91 -22.07
N PRO A 14 5.12 -1.74 -21.26
CA PRO A 14 4.57 -2.06 -19.95
C PRO A 14 4.41 -0.73 -19.23
N ALA A 15 3.17 -0.40 -18.86
CA ALA A 15 2.92 0.70 -17.97
C ALA A 15 3.55 0.28 -16.63
N PHE A 16 4.56 1.03 -16.20
CA PHE A 16 5.12 0.87 -14.87
C PHE A 16 4.13 1.54 -13.92
N ALA A 17 3.12 0.81 -13.44
CA ALA A 17 2.57 1.19 -12.14
C ALA A 17 3.71 0.99 -11.16
N GLY A 18 4.23 2.08 -10.58
CA GLY A 18 5.24 2.00 -9.54
C GLY A 18 4.73 1.22 -8.33
N GLU A 19 5.60 0.91 -7.38
CA GLU A 19 5.22 0.18 -6.17
C GLU A 19 4.19 0.96 -5.32
N ALA A 20 3.47 0.27 -4.43
CA ALA A 20 2.44 0.91 -3.61
C ALA A 20 3.05 1.77 -2.49
N ASP A 21 2.78 3.08 -2.54
CA ASP A 21 3.28 4.06 -1.56
C ASP A 21 2.29 4.29 -0.42
N VAL A 22 2.79 4.31 0.82
CA VAL A 22 2.06 4.88 1.96
C VAL A 22 2.38 6.37 2.03
N VAL A 23 1.44 7.22 1.64
CA VAL A 23 1.63 8.68 1.56
C VAL A 23 1.16 9.42 2.81
N ALA A 24 0.34 8.79 3.65
CA ALA A 24 0.04 9.25 5.00
C ALA A 24 -0.33 8.06 5.90
N ALA A 25 0.01 8.14 7.18
CA ALA A 25 -0.44 7.16 8.15
C ALA A 25 -0.69 7.80 9.52
N LYS A 26 -1.69 7.29 10.25
CA LYS A 26 -2.06 7.77 11.58
C LYS A 26 -2.35 6.59 12.51
N ALA A 27 -1.79 6.64 13.70
CA ALA A 27 -2.10 5.72 14.79
C ALA A 27 -3.06 6.38 15.79
N VAL A 28 -4.11 5.67 16.19
CA VAL A 28 -5.08 6.10 17.20
C VAL A 28 -5.28 4.98 18.20
N GLN A 29 -5.02 5.26 19.47
CA GLN A 29 -5.30 4.31 20.54
C GLN A 29 -6.78 4.36 20.92
N SER A 30 -7.39 3.18 21.04
CA SER A 30 -8.74 3.00 21.55
C SER A 30 -8.72 2.95 23.08
N SER A 31 -9.86 3.21 23.73
CA SER A 31 -9.98 3.19 25.19
C SER A 31 -9.59 1.85 25.84
N GLY A 32 -9.69 0.74 25.09
CA GLY A 32 -9.26 -0.59 25.52
C GLY A 32 -7.78 -0.92 25.29
N GLY A 33 -6.94 0.07 24.93
CA GLY A 33 -5.51 -0.10 24.71
C GLY A 33 -5.11 -0.61 23.32
N SER A 34 -6.05 -1.12 22.52
CA SER A 34 -5.81 -1.51 21.13
C SER A 34 -5.60 -0.30 20.22
N TRP A 35 -4.87 -0.48 19.13
CA TRP A 35 -4.62 0.55 18.14
C TRP A 35 -5.47 0.40 16.89
N ARG A 36 -5.84 1.54 16.31
CA ARG A 36 -6.30 1.67 14.94
C ARG A 36 -5.23 2.39 14.13
N ILE A 37 -4.86 1.83 12.99
CA ILE A 37 -3.96 2.45 12.03
C ILE A 37 -4.78 2.82 10.79
N ASP A 38 -4.81 4.09 10.44
CA ASP A 38 -5.35 4.58 9.17
C ASP A 38 -4.18 4.85 8.22
N ALA A 39 -4.16 4.18 7.06
CA ALA A 39 -3.13 4.32 6.04
C ALA A 39 -3.75 4.87 4.75
N THR A 40 -3.18 5.94 4.22
CA THR A 40 -3.48 6.50 2.91
C THR A 40 -2.44 6.01 1.92
N ILE A 41 -2.90 5.31 0.90
CA ILE A 41 -2.08 4.61 -0.09
C ILE A 41 -2.28 5.27 -1.45
N ARG A 42 -1.17 5.39 -2.19
CA ARG A 42 -1.15 5.78 -3.60
C ARG A 42 -0.51 4.65 -4.39
N HIS A 43 -1.20 4.19 -5.42
CA HIS A 43 -0.65 3.25 -6.40
C HIS A 43 -1.35 3.51 -7.74
N ASP A 44 -0.70 3.21 -8.86
CA ASP A 44 -1.26 3.35 -10.19
C ASP A 44 -1.99 2.06 -10.60
N ASP A 45 -3.03 1.68 -9.84
CA ASP A 45 -3.83 0.48 -10.10
C ASP A 45 -4.30 0.42 -11.57
N GLU A 46 -4.07 -0.73 -12.23
CA GLU A 46 -4.44 -0.97 -13.63
C GLU A 46 -5.64 -1.91 -13.78
N GLY A 47 -6.20 -2.36 -12.65
CA GLY A 47 -7.32 -3.30 -12.58
C GLY A 47 -6.99 -4.52 -11.74
N TRP A 48 -7.74 -5.60 -11.94
CA TRP A 48 -7.65 -6.81 -11.12
C TRP A 48 -6.31 -7.54 -11.21
N ASP A 49 -5.57 -7.32 -12.29
CA ASP A 49 -4.27 -7.95 -12.53
C ASP A 49 -3.11 -7.19 -11.88
N HIS A 50 -3.31 -5.93 -11.48
CA HIS A 50 -2.26 -5.09 -10.92
C HIS A 50 -2.84 -3.95 -10.08
N PHE A 51 -2.83 -4.14 -8.76
CA PHE A 51 -3.33 -3.18 -7.79
C PHE A 51 -2.68 -3.34 -6.42
N ALA A 52 -2.71 -2.27 -5.62
CA ALA A 52 -2.36 -2.31 -4.21
C ALA A 52 -3.28 -3.27 -3.45
N ASN A 53 -2.74 -4.41 -3.00
CA ASN A 53 -3.54 -5.49 -2.42
C ASN A 53 -3.42 -5.61 -0.90
N GLN A 54 -2.52 -4.86 -0.27
CA GLN A 54 -2.25 -4.98 1.15
C GLN A 54 -1.50 -3.77 1.73
N PHE A 55 -1.75 -3.47 3.00
CA PHE A 55 -0.75 -2.81 3.83
C PHE A 55 -0.52 -3.56 5.15
N ASP A 56 0.69 -3.41 5.68
CA ASP A 56 1.13 -4.00 6.94
C ASP A 56 1.54 -2.94 7.94
N VAL A 57 1.47 -3.33 9.21
CA VAL A 57 2.06 -2.61 10.33
C VAL A 57 3.15 -3.49 10.92
N VAL A 58 4.38 -2.98 10.93
CA VAL A 58 5.56 -3.75 11.35
C VAL A 58 6.34 -3.04 12.46
N THR A 59 6.99 -3.84 13.31
CA THR A 59 7.97 -3.38 14.30
C THR A 59 9.31 -3.04 13.64
N PRO A 60 10.25 -2.39 14.36
CA PRO A 60 11.58 -2.08 13.83
C PRO A 60 12.42 -3.31 13.47
N ASP A 61 12.17 -4.47 14.09
CA ASP A 61 12.84 -5.74 13.77
C ASP A 61 12.20 -6.48 12.57
N GLY A 62 11.16 -5.91 11.96
CA GLY A 62 10.47 -6.46 10.81
C GLY A 62 9.31 -7.41 11.14
N THR A 63 9.00 -7.64 12.42
CA THR A 63 7.84 -8.44 12.83
C THR A 63 6.54 -7.77 12.38
N VAL A 64 5.68 -8.52 11.69
CA VAL A 64 4.35 -8.04 11.28
C VAL A 64 3.39 -8.13 12.47
N LEU A 65 2.92 -6.98 12.94
CA LEU A 65 1.91 -6.89 13.99
C LEU A 65 0.50 -7.14 13.45
N GLY A 66 0.27 -6.75 12.20
CA GLY A 66 -0.99 -6.99 11.53
C GLY A 66 -1.00 -6.54 10.08
N THR A 67 -2.00 -7.05 9.36
CA THR A 67 -2.15 -6.91 7.91
C THR A 67 -3.57 -6.48 7.58
N ARG A 68 -3.69 -5.51 6.69
CA ARG A 68 -4.95 -5.15 6.05
C ARG A 68 -4.93 -5.53 4.58
N THR A 69 -5.66 -6.59 4.23
CA THR A 69 -5.92 -6.94 2.82
C THR A 69 -6.86 -5.91 2.17
N LEU A 70 -6.54 -5.56 0.93
CA LEU A 70 -7.31 -4.72 0.03
C LEU A 70 -7.84 -5.62 -1.09
N PHE A 71 -9.16 -5.75 -1.21
CA PHE A 71 -9.77 -6.81 -2.02
C PHE A 71 -10.15 -6.39 -3.43
N HIS A 72 -9.96 -5.13 -3.80
CA HIS A 72 -10.35 -4.63 -5.11
C HIS A 72 -9.42 -3.50 -5.57
N PRO A 73 -9.32 -3.28 -6.89
CA PRO A 73 -8.61 -2.11 -7.43
C PRO A 73 -9.31 -0.80 -7.07
N HIS A 74 -8.52 0.25 -6.97
CA HIS A 74 -8.87 1.64 -6.69
C HIS A 74 -8.46 2.57 -7.84
N VAL A 75 -8.57 2.11 -9.10
CA VAL A 75 -8.18 2.87 -10.31
C VAL A 75 -8.69 4.32 -10.32
N ASN A 76 -9.92 4.54 -9.83
CA ASN A 76 -10.59 5.84 -9.82
C ASN A 76 -10.65 6.50 -8.43
N GLU A 77 -9.95 5.95 -7.43
CA GLU A 77 -9.94 6.43 -6.04
C GLU A 77 -8.48 6.51 -5.58
N GLN A 78 -7.77 7.57 -5.97
CA GLN A 78 -6.36 7.74 -5.62
C GLN A 78 -6.07 9.17 -5.10
N PRO A 79 -5.35 9.31 -3.98
CA PRO A 79 -5.04 8.24 -3.03
C PRO A 79 -6.31 7.77 -2.29
N PHE A 80 -6.27 6.57 -1.70
CA PHE A 80 -7.36 6.04 -0.88
C PHE A 80 -6.89 5.71 0.53
N THR A 81 -7.78 5.82 1.51
CA THR A 81 -7.48 5.50 2.92
C THR A 81 -8.20 4.25 3.38
N ARG A 82 -7.49 3.32 4.01
CA ARG A 82 -8.08 2.15 4.69
C ARG A 82 -7.49 1.98 6.07
N SER A 83 -8.19 1.19 6.89
CA SER A 83 -7.90 1.10 8.32
C SER A 83 -7.70 -0.33 8.77
N LEU A 84 -6.77 -0.51 9.70
CA LEU A 84 -6.55 -1.73 10.46
C LEU A 84 -6.89 -1.42 11.93
N SER A 85 -7.90 -2.10 12.47
CA SER A 85 -8.38 -1.88 13.84
C SER A 85 -8.00 -3.04 14.76
N SER A 86 -8.13 -2.83 16.06
CA SER A 86 -7.91 -3.86 17.09
C SER A 86 -6.49 -4.42 17.13
N LEU A 87 -5.51 -3.65 16.62
CA LEU A 87 -4.12 -4.03 16.60
C LEU A 87 -3.54 -3.98 18.03
N GLN A 88 -2.91 -5.07 18.47
CA GLN A 88 -2.18 -5.09 19.73
C GLN A 88 -0.72 -4.75 19.44
N ILE A 89 -0.21 -3.71 20.08
CA ILE A 89 1.19 -3.30 19.95
C ILE A 89 1.86 -3.52 21.31
N PRO A 90 2.94 -4.32 21.40
CA PRO A 90 3.67 -4.53 22.64
C PRO A 90 4.12 -3.22 23.29
N ALA A 91 4.08 -3.16 24.62
CA ALA A 91 4.39 -1.94 25.36
C ALA A 91 5.85 -1.47 25.22
N ASP A 92 6.75 -2.33 24.78
CA ASP A 92 8.15 -2.04 24.49
C ASP A 92 8.39 -1.50 23.06
N VAL A 93 7.42 -1.61 22.13
CA VAL A 93 7.48 -1.03 20.79
C VAL A 93 7.07 0.44 20.80
N SER A 94 7.98 1.36 20.47
CA SER A 94 7.73 2.82 20.48
C SER A 94 7.56 3.40 19.08
N VAL A 95 7.99 2.66 18.07
CA VAL A 95 7.91 3.04 16.66
C VAL A 95 7.36 1.86 15.88
N ILE A 96 6.42 2.13 14.99
CA ILE A 96 5.94 1.18 13.98
C ILE A 96 6.18 1.74 12.60
N THR A 97 6.28 0.87 11.61
CA THR A 97 6.33 1.24 10.20
C THR A 97 5.09 0.73 9.49
N VAL A 98 4.47 1.59 8.68
CA VAL A 98 3.34 1.26 7.82
C VAL A 98 3.86 1.18 6.39
N ARG A 99 3.64 0.03 5.74
CA ARG A 99 4.10 -0.24 4.38
C ARG A 99 3.00 -0.87 3.54
N ALA A 100 2.97 -0.57 2.25
CA ALA A 100 2.02 -1.15 1.32
C ALA A 100 2.76 -2.04 0.30
N LYS A 101 1.99 -2.91 -0.36
CA LYS A 101 2.46 -3.67 -1.51
C LYS A 101 1.36 -3.82 -2.55
N ASP A 102 1.78 -4.05 -3.78
CA ASP A 102 0.90 -4.43 -4.88
C ASP A 102 0.99 -5.93 -5.19
N SER A 103 0.11 -6.37 -6.09
CA SER A 103 -0.08 -7.77 -6.49
C SER A 103 0.99 -8.32 -7.43
N VAL A 104 1.81 -7.46 -8.03
CA VAL A 104 2.80 -7.81 -9.07
C VAL A 104 4.23 -7.65 -8.55
N HIS A 105 4.58 -6.49 -8.01
CA HIS A 105 5.93 -6.15 -7.57
C HIS A 105 6.17 -6.45 -6.08
N GLY A 106 5.11 -6.55 -5.29
CA GLY A 106 5.23 -6.73 -3.84
C GLY A 106 5.59 -5.42 -3.14
N TYR A 107 6.50 -5.47 -2.16
CA TYR A 107 6.92 -4.28 -1.42
C TYR A 107 8.03 -3.55 -2.18
N GLY A 108 8.11 -2.24 -2.00
CA GLY A 108 9.16 -1.40 -2.60
C GLY A 108 8.82 0.10 -2.63
N GLY A 109 7.56 0.44 -2.36
CA GLY A 109 7.11 1.83 -2.27
C GLY A 109 7.50 2.49 -0.95
N ALA A 110 7.17 3.78 -0.84
CA ALA A 110 7.39 4.59 0.34
C ALA A 110 6.66 4.01 1.56
N GLU A 111 7.36 4.01 2.69
CA GLU A 111 6.85 3.58 3.99
C GLU A 111 6.80 4.78 4.96
N ILE A 112 5.87 4.74 5.92
CA ILE A 112 5.77 5.78 6.96
C ILE A 112 6.03 5.18 8.33
N GLN A 113 6.96 5.79 9.06
CA GLN A 113 7.18 5.51 10.48
C GLN A 113 6.27 6.37 11.35
N ILE A 114 5.71 5.77 12.39
CA ILE A 114 4.90 6.45 13.39
C ILE A 114 5.50 6.19 14.76
N GLU A 115 5.86 7.28 15.46
CA GLU A 115 6.13 7.24 16.89
C GLU A 115 4.82 7.12 17.67
N LEU A 116 4.74 6.12 18.53
CA LEU A 116 3.56 5.89 19.37
C LEU A 116 3.65 6.73 20.64
N PRO A 117 2.65 7.59 20.93
CA PRO A 117 2.61 8.32 22.19
C PRO A 117 2.50 7.32 23.34
N ARG A 118 3.32 7.53 24.37
CA ARG A 118 3.32 6.75 25.62
C ARG A 118 3.04 7.65 26.81
#